data_AF-A0A2X2BMC4-F1
#
_entry.id   AF-A0A2X2BMC4-F1
#
_cell.length_a   1.000
_cell.length_b   1.000
_cell.length_c   1.000
_cell.angle_alpha   90.00
_cell.angle_beta   90.00
_cell.angle_gamma   90.00
#
_symmetry.space_group_name_H-M   'P 1'
#
loop_
_entity.id
_entity.type
_entity.pdbx_description
1 polymer ?
#
loop_
_entity_poly.entity_id
_entity_poly.type
_entity_poly.pdbx_seq_one_letter_code
_entity_poly.pdbx_strand_id
1 'polypeptide(L)'
;MSNLTAEQFKLISNVMYEPLSYIHSDYDVLASPEENTLWQKIANRHLIGQYQLILHIDCEIDTTVEKIFTHWHTLPRCALFLGYFYSRHTLLAQNYYHLEPSLKGIFSSLSYVK
;
A
#
# COMPACT_ATOMS: atom_id res chain seq x y z
N MET A 1 2.40 25.78 7.47
CA MET A 1 2.46 24.47 8.15
C MET A 1 1.14 24.28 8.87
N SER A 2 0.23 23.46 8.36
CA SER A 2 -0.94 23.04 9.14
C SER A 2 -0.45 22.06 10.22
N ASN A 3 -0.97 22.18 11.43
CA ASN A 3 -0.69 21.21 12.48
C ASN A 3 -1.43 19.92 12.14
N LEU A 4 -0.72 18.79 12.15
CA LEU A 4 -1.33 17.47 11.98
C LEU A 4 -2.25 17.17 13.17
N THR A 5 -3.39 16.53 12.90
CA THR A 5 -4.19 15.94 13.98
C THR A 5 -3.44 14.76 14.58
N ALA A 6 -3.78 14.39 15.82
CA ALA A 6 -3.17 13.24 16.48
C ALA A 6 -3.37 11.93 15.69
N GLU A 7 -4.52 11.80 15.01
CA GLU A 7 -4.83 10.64 14.16
C GLU A 7 -3.97 10.60 12.90
N GLN A 8 -3.82 11.74 12.22
CA GLN A 8 -2.95 11.86 11.04
C GLN A 8 -1.49 11.55 11.41
N PHE A 9 -1.01 12.08 12.54
CA PHE A 9 0.34 11.79 13.04
C PHE A 9 0.53 10.29 13.30
N LYS A 10 -0.46 9.63 13.92
CA LYS A 10 -0.40 8.19 14.20
C LYS A 10 -0.35 7.37 12.92
N LEU A 11 -1.23 7.65 11.96
CA LEU A 11 -1.27 6.97 10.65
C LEU A 11 0.07 7.08 9.93
N ILE A 12 0.58 8.31 9.84
CA ILE A 12 1.87 8.58 9.22
C ILE A 12 2.99 7.84 9.95
N SER A 13 2.99 7.87 11.29
CA SER A 13 4.02 7.19 12.09
C SER A 13 4.01 5.69 11.87
N ASN A 14 2.83 5.06 11.76
CA ASN A 14 2.73 3.63 11.49
C ASN A 14 3.32 3.29 10.12
N VAL A 15 3.00 4.08 9.08
CA VAL A 15 3.56 3.84 7.74
C VAL A 15 5.09 4.04 7.73
N MET A 16 5.60 5.05 8.43
CA MET A 16 7.03 5.38 8.38
C MET A 16 7.89 4.46 9.27
N TYR A 17 7.36 4.04 10.42
CA TYR A 17 8.14 3.36 11.46
C TYR A 17 7.73 1.91 11.72
N GLU A 18 6.65 1.41 11.11
CA GLU A 18 6.16 0.05 11.29
C GLU A 18 6.07 -0.74 9.97
N PRO A 19 7.17 -0.87 9.18
CA PRO A 19 7.17 -1.58 7.91
C PRO A 19 6.75 -3.05 7.99
N LEU A 20 6.96 -3.71 9.14
CA LEU A 20 6.52 -5.08 9.38
C LEU A 20 5.00 -5.24 9.21
N SER A 21 4.22 -4.18 9.44
CA SER A 21 2.75 -4.23 9.34
C SER A 21 2.22 -4.34 7.92
N TYR A 22 3.02 -4.01 6.90
CA TYR A 22 2.59 -3.99 5.50
C TYR A 22 3.59 -4.60 4.53
N ILE A 23 4.73 -5.13 5.01
CA ILE A 23 5.71 -5.81 4.16
C ILE A 23 5.10 -7.07 3.53
N HIS A 24 5.46 -7.34 2.28
CA HIS A 24 5.01 -8.54 1.57
C HIS A 24 5.70 -9.80 2.13
N SER A 25 5.00 -10.94 2.09
CA SER A 25 5.48 -12.22 2.65
C SER A 25 6.73 -12.78 1.96
N ASP A 26 7.05 -12.30 0.76
CA ASP A 26 8.23 -12.72 0.01
C ASP A 26 9.53 -12.14 0.56
N TYR A 27 9.46 -11.21 1.50
CA TYR A 27 10.63 -10.62 2.14
C TYR A 27 10.94 -11.33 3.46
N ASP A 28 12.22 -11.67 3.64
CA ASP A 28 12.70 -12.22 4.90
C ASP A 28 12.57 -11.18 6.03
N VAL A 29 11.91 -11.58 7.12
CA VAL A 29 11.72 -10.75 8.31
C VAL A 29 12.29 -11.45 9.54
N LEU A 30 12.87 -10.67 10.45
CA LEU A 30 13.47 -11.19 11.68
C LEU A 30 12.44 -11.67 12.72
N ALA A 31 11.20 -11.18 12.64
CA ALA A 31 10.12 -11.52 13.55
C ALA A 31 8.79 -11.43 12.81
N SER A 32 7.81 -12.23 13.22
CA SER A 32 6.46 -12.17 12.66
C SER A 32 5.62 -11.06 13.31
N PRO A 33 4.55 -10.58 12.65
CA PRO A 33 3.61 -9.62 13.23
C PRO A 33 2.89 -10.12 14.50
N GLU A 34 2.87 -11.43 14.75
CA GLU A 34 2.21 -12.07 15.91
C GLU A 34 3.12 -12.16 17.14
N GLU A 35 4.42 -11.86 17.02
CA GLU A 35 5.34 -11.92 18.15
C GLU A 35 5.16 -10.76 19.14
N ASN A 36 5.91 -10.78 20.26
CA ASN A 36 5.91 -9.70 21.23
C ASN A 36 6.33 -8.35 20.59
N THR A 37 5.75 -7.26 21.08
CA THR A 37 6.05 -5.87 20.68
C THR A 37 7.54 -5.54 20.61
N LEU A 38 8.39 -6.10 21.48
CA LEU A 38 9.84 -5.88 21.42
C LEU A 38 10.45 -6.42 20.12
N TRP A 39 10.09 -7.65 19.75
CA TRP A 39 10.57 -8.29 18.53
C TRP A 39 10.07 -7.58 17.27
N GLN A 40 8.80 -7.15 17.28
CA GLN A 40 8.25 -6.32 16.21
C GLN A 40 9.03 -5.01 16.03
N LYS A 41 9.39 -4.33 17.13
CA LYS A 41 10.21 -3.10 17.08
C LYS A 41 11.61 -3.35 16.53
N ILE A 42 12.23 -4.47 16.89
CA ILE A 42 13.55 -4.86 16.37
C ILE A 42 13.46 -5.13 14.86
N ALA A 43 12.46 -5.90 14.43
CA ALA A 43 12.23 -6.19 13.01
C ALA A 43 11.96 -4.92 12.21
N ASN A 44 11.10 -4.01 12.69
CA ASN A 44 10.85 -2.72 12.06
C ASN A 44 12.13 -1.91 11.86
N ARG A 45 12.96 -1.80 12.91
CA ARG A 45 14.24 -1.09 12.83
C ARG A 45 15.21 -1.74 11.87
N HIS A 46 15.25 -3.07 11.85
CA HIS A 46 16.09 -3.82 10.92
C HIS A 46 15.67 -3.57 9.47
N LEU A 47 14.37 -3.65 9.16
CA LEU A 47 13.82 -3.40 7.83
C LEU A 47 14.13 -1.97 7.34
N ILE A 48 13.95 -0.98 8.21
CA ILE A 48 14.30 0.41 7.90
C ILE A 48 15.78 0.53 7.52
N GLY A 49 16.67 -0.10 8.29
CA GLY A 49 18.10 -0.07 8.03
C GLY A 49 18.51 -0.84 6.77
N GLN A 50 17.94 -2.04 6.57
CA GLN A 50 18.25 -2.94 5.46
C GLN A 50 17.86 -2.32 4.11
N TYR A 51 16.67 -1.74 4.03
CA TYR A 51 16.16 -1.15 2.78
C TYR A 51 16.37 0.35 2.68
N GLN A 52 17.09 0.95 3.63
CA GLN A 52 17.36 2.40 3.68
C GLN A 52 16.06 3.21 3.53
N LEU A 53 15.01 2.79 4.24
CA LEU A 53 13.70 3.44 4.14
C LEU A 53 13.81 4.89 4.57
N ILE A 54 13.31 5.78 3.72
CA ILE A 54 13.28 7.21 3.97
C ILE A 54 12.30 7.48 5.11
N LEU A 55 12.80 8.08 6.19
CA LEU A 55 12.00 8.43 7.37
C LEU A 55 11.57 9.90 7.39
N HIS A 56 12.03 10.69 6.43
CA HIS A 56 11.63 12.07 6.26
C HIS A 56 10.50 12.18 5.22
N ILE A 57 9.49 12.98 5.52
CA ILE A 57 8.43 13.30 4.57
C ILE A 57 8.86 14.59 3.90
N ASP A 58 9.44 14.47 2.70
CA ASP A 58 9.88 15.63 1.90
C ASP A 58 8.73 16.27 1.10
N CYS A 59 7.49 15.86 1.34
CA CYS A 59 6.32 16.44 0.71
C CYS A 59 5.47 17.24 1.69
N GLU A 60 4.89 18.33 1.20
CA GLU A 60 3.82 19.00 1.94
C GLU A 60 2.65 18.02 2.12
N ILE A 61 2.15 17.91 3.34
CA ILE A 61 0.98 17.08 3.65
C ILE A 61 -0.25 17.82 3.14
N ASP A 62 -0.60 17.56 1.88
CA ASP A 62 -1.81 18.02 1.25
C ASP A 62 -2.93 16.96 1.35
N THR A 63 -4.09 17.28 0.77
CA THR A 63 -5.25 16.37 0.78
C THR A 63 -5.01 15.06 0.00
N THR A 64 -4.04 15.01 -0.90
CA THR A 64 -3.67 13.80 -1.66
C THR A 64 -2.80 12.89 -0.80
N VAL A 65 -1.77 13.45 -0.17
CA VAL A 65 -0.88 12.75 0.76
C VAL A 65 -1.67 12.17 1.93
N GLU A 66 -2.61 12.95 2.50
CA GLU A 66 -3.51 12.48 3.55
C GLU A 66 -4.33 11.27 3.11
N LYS A 67 -4.90 11.30 1.89
CA LYS A 67 -5.66 10.17 1.36
C LYS A 67 -4.78 8.93 1.20
N ILE A 68 -3.55 9.09 0.74
CA ILE A 68 -2.59 7.99 0.57
C ILE A 68 -2.28 7.32 1.91
N PHE A 69 -1.94 8.09 2.94
CA PHE A 69 -1.66 7.53 4.28
C PHE A 69 -2.89 6.88 4.90
N THR A 70 -4.06 7.50 4.76
CA THR A 70 -5.34 6.95 5.27
C THR A 70 -5.68 5.60 4.62
N HIS A 71 -5.37 5.45 3.33
CA HIS A 71 -5.70 4.27 2.55
C HIS A 71 -4.46 3.43 2.21
N TRP A 72 -3.39 3.53 3.02
CA TRP A 72 -2.10 2.88 2.72
C TRP A 72 -2.24 1.38 2.43
N HIS A 73 -3.05 0.69 3.23
CA HIS A 73 -3.35 -0.74 3.10
C HIS A 73 -4.08 -1.11 1.80
N THR A 74 -4.78 -0.17 1.14
CA THR A 74 -5.44 -0.43 -0.15
C THR A 74 -4.56 -0.10 -1.34
N LEU A 75 -3.39 0.52 -1.14
CA LEU A 75 -2.46 0.85 -2.23
C LEU A 75 -2.10 -0.34 -3.11
N PRO A 76 -1.84 -1.57 -2.60
CA PRO A 76 -1.60 -2.72 -3.46
C PRO A 76 -2.78 -3.01 -4.40
N ARG A 77 -4.02 -2.87 -3.90
CA ARG A 77 -5.23 -3.07 -4.69
C ARG A 77 -5.44 -1.95 -5.72
N CYS A 78 -5.11 -0.70 -5.36
CA CYS A 78 -5.12 0.43 -6.28
C CYS A 78 -4.08 0.26 -7.39
N ALA A 79 -2.86 -0.14 -7.06
CA ALA A 79 -1.80 -0.41 -8.02
C ALA A 79 -2.16 -1.56 -8.96
N LEU A 80 -2.72 -2.65 -8.41
CA LEU A 80 -3.24 -3.77 -9.18
C LEU A 80 -4.35 -3.32 -10.14
N PHE A 81 -5.31 -2.52 -9.66
CA PHE A 81 -6.37 -1.96 -10.48
C PHE A 81 -5.82 -1.11 -11.62
N LEU A 82 -4.86 -0.22 -11.34
CA LEU A 82 -4.20 0.60 -12.36
C LEU A 82 -3.48 -0.26 -13.40
N GLY A 83 -2.74 -1.28 -12.97
CA GLY A 83 -2.09 -2.24 -13.87
C GLY A 83 -3.07 -2.91 -14.82
N TYR A 84 -4.22 -3.35 -14.30
CA TYR A 84 -5.29 -3.91 -15.11
C TYR A 84 -5.95 -2.88 -16.05
N PHE A 85 -6.14 -1.65 -15.58
CA PHE A 85 -6.71 -0.56 -16.38
C PHE A 85 -5.84 -0.22 -17.60
N TYR A 86 -4.53 -0.08 -17.42
CA TYR A 86 -3.61 0.21 -18.52
C TYR A 86 -3.35 -0.98 -19.44
N SER A 87 -3.43 -2.21 -18.92
CA SER A 87 -3.21 -3.44 -19.71
C SER A 87 -4.50 -4.05 -20.25
N ARG A 88 -5.62 -3.33 -20.15
CA ARG A 88 -6.98 -3.83 -20.33
C ARG A 88 -7.18 -4.58 -21.63
N HIS A 89 -6.67 -4.06 -22.74
CA HIS A 89 -6.82 -4.69 -24.06
C HIS A 89 -6.16 -6.07 -24.12
N THR A 90 -4.96 -6.20 -23.54
CA THR A 90 -4.22 -7.47 -23.47
C THR A 90 -4.91 -8.48 -22.55
N LEU A 91 -5.43 -8.02 -21.41
CA LEU A 91 -6.08 -8.87 -20.41
C LEU A 91 -7.44 -9.39 -20.84
N LEU A 92 -8.26 -8.53 -21.48
CA LEU A 92 -9.54 -8.94 -22.05
C LEU A 92 -9.36 -9.99 -23.16
N ALA A 93 -8.27 -9.91 -23.92
CA ALA A 93 -7.99 -10.84 -25.01
C ALA A 93 -7.44 -12.19 -24.54
N GLN A 94 -6.69 -12.25 -23.42
CA GLN A 94 -5.94 -13.46 -23.04
C GLN A 94 -6.36 -14.09 -21.70
N ASN A 95 -6.81 -13.30 -20.71
CA ASN A 95 -6.93 -13.76 -19.31
C ASN A 95 -8.24 -13.37 -18.63
N TYR A 96 -9.26 -12.98 -19.39
CA TYR A 96 -10.53 -12.48 -18.85
C TYR A 96 -11.17 -13.43 -17.82
N TYR A 97 -11.17 -14.75 -18.08
CA TYR A 97 -11.79 -15.73 -17.20
C TYR A 97 -11.03 -15.96 -15.88
N HIS A 98 -9.75 -15.60 -15.81
CA HIS A 98 -8.92 -15.71 -14.61
C HIS A 98 -8.94 -14.47 -13.72
N LEU A 99 -9.55 -13.36 -14.18
CA LEU A 99 -9.72 -12.17 -13.35
C LEU A 99 -10.67 -12.45 -12.17
N GLU A 100 -10.38 -11.83 -11.02
CA GLU A 100 -11.30 -11.86 -9.89
C GLU A 100 -12.67 -11.28 -10.27
N PRO A 101 -13.77 -11.78 -9.67
CA PRO A 101 -15.13 -11.32 -9.98
C PRO A 101 -15.31 -9.81 -9.83
N SER A 102 -14.69 -9.21 -8.81
CA SER A 102 -14.77 -7.76 -8.54
C SER A 102 -14.17 -6.91 -9.68
N LEU A 103 -13.12 -7.41 -10.33
CA LEU A 103 -12.45 -6.76 -11.45
C LEU A 103 -13.20 -6.96 -12.76
N LYS A 104 -13.78 -8.15 -12.99
CA LYS A 104 -14.62 -8.42 -14.17
C LYS A 104 -15.78 -7.44 -14.28
N GLY A 105 -16.45 -7.15 -13.17
CA GLY A 105 -17.55 -6.18 -13.11
C GLY A 105 -17.11 -4.78 -13.53
N ILE A 106 -16.02 -4.28 -12.96
CA ILE A 106 -15.50 -2.93 -13.26
C ILE A 106 -15.00 -2.82 -14.72
N PHE A 107 -14.29 -3.83 -15.22
CA PHE A 107 -13.83 -3.80 -16.61
C PHE A 107 -14.95 -3.99 -17.61
N SER A 108 -16.02 -4.71 -17.28
CA SER A 108 -17.20 -4.78 -18.14
C SER A 108 -17.95 -3.45 -18.22
N SER A 109 -18.11 -2.73 -17.10
CA SER A 109 -18.82 -1.44 -17.07
C SER A 109 -18.03 -0.31 -17.75
N LEU A 110 -16.70 -0.28 -17.60
CA LEU A 110 -15.83 0.68 -18.28
C LEU A 110 -15.73 0.45 -19.80
N SER A 111 -16.30 -0.63 -20.37
CA SER A 111 -16.32 -0.87 -21.84
C SER A 111 -17.49 -0.20 -22.52
N TYR A 112 -18.49 0.19 -21.73
CA TYR A 112 -19.70 0.84 -22.20
C TYR A 112 -19.64 2.36 -22.09
N VAL A 113 -18.60 2.91 -21.47
CA VAL A 113 -18.32 4.34 -21.46
C VAL A 113 -17.41 4.64 -22.65
N LYS A 114 -18.03 4.97 -23.79
CA LYS A 114 -17.38 5.58 -24.96
C LYS A 114 -17.61 7.08 -24.93
#